data_AF-A0A7H0K7Q9-F1
#
_entry.id   AF-A0A7H0K7Q9-F1
#
_cell.length_a   1.000
_cell.length_b   1.000
_cell.length_c   1.000
_cell.angle_alpha   90.00
_cell.angle_beta   90.00
_cell.angle_gamma   90.00
#
_symmetry.space_group_name_H-M   'P 1'
#
loop_
_entity.id
_entity.type
_entity.pdbx_description
1 polymer ?
#
loop_
_entity_poly.entity_id
_entity_poly.type
_entity_poly.pdbx_seq_one_letter_code
_entity_poly.pdbx_strand_id
1 'polypeptide(L)'
;MRNTHRALAVLAGSALALAGCAPAGLQSNGKDPVAIGVDADDPEQLVLGEIYSRVLQQLGRPTSVTATDFSAGDTLRVLKETPIDFVVTCTGKLVEETDPAAAKALGGEAKTGAEGMSDTVYDAAVAALPGSVRTVDPSPAQGCGGAGALPQNVIPLFSASVFDRGEINRLNFITRVMSTKAIGEMAEEVADGADMEDTLAAWMMEYAHIDVYANELADPDEGAAAGDSADSAGAR
;
A
#
# COMPACT_ATOMS: atom_id res chain seq x y z
N MET A 1 21.02 32.62 71.74
CA MET A 1 21.20 32.95 70.30
C MET A 1 22.27 32.03 69.71
N ARG A 2 22.16 31.70 68.41
CA ARG A 2 23.23 31.34 67.45
C ARG A 2 24.48 30.56 67.95
N ASN A 3 24.58 29.32 67.45
CA ASN A 3 25.71 28.79 66.65
C ASN A 3 27.09 28.57 67.33
N THR A 4 27.94 27.61 66.96
CA THR A 4 27.89 26.36 66.14
C THR A 4 29.05 25.44 66.65
N HIS A 5 29.40 24.23 66.20
CA HIS A 5 29.32 23.54 64.90
C HIS A 5 29.05 22.02 65.04
N ARG A 6 29.06 21.31 63.90
CA ARG A 6 28.93 19.85 63.73
C ARG A 6 30.30 19.15 63.75
N ALA A 7 30.35 17.89 64.17
CA ALA A 7 31.23 16.87 63.57
C ALA A 7 30.85 15.43 63.96
N LEU A 8 30.24 14.67 63.05
CA LEU A 8 30.59 13.29 62.68
C LEU A 8 29.57 12.75 61.65
N ALA A 9 30.02 11.85 60.77
CA ALA A 9 29.23 11.34 59.66
C ALA A 9 29.24 9.81 59.65
N VAL A 10 28.14 9.20 59.21
CA VAL A 10 28.08 7.81 58.75
C VAL A 10 27.36 7.79 57.42
N LEU A 11 28.11 7.56 56.34
CA LEU A 11 27.57 7.36 54.99
C LEU A 11 27.20 5.89 54.83
N ALA A 12 25.92 5.55 55.03
CA ALA A 12 25.38 4.26 54.65
C ALA A 12 25.13 4.23 53.13
N GLY A 13 26.10 3.69 52.38
CA GLY A 13 26.05 3.62 50.92
C GLY A 13 25.08 2.57 50.40
N SER A 14 23.79 2.92 50.32
CA SER A 14 22.77 2.07 49.68
C SER A 14 22.94 2.07 48.16
N ALA A 15 23.72 1.12 47.65
CA ALA A 15 23.86 0.86 46.22
C ALA A 15 22.56 0.24 45.66
N LEU A 16 21.59 1.10 45.35
CA LEU A 16 20.42 0.73 44.56
C LEU A 16 20.87 0.34 43.16
N ALA A 17 20.92 -0.97 42.90
CA ALA A 17 21.18 -1.50 41.58
C ALA A 17 20.09 -1.02 40.62
N LEU A 18 20.47 -0.21 39.64
CA LEU A 18 19.64 0.10 38.49
C LEU A 18 19.46 -1.19 37.69
N ALA A 19 18.38 -1.91 37.99
CA ALA A 19 17.88 -3.00 37.16
C ALA A 19 17.36 -2.38 35.85
N GLY A 20 18.30 -2.05 34.96
CA GLY A 20 17.98 -1.57 33.63
C GLY A 20 17.25 -2.67 32.88
N CYS A 21 15.96 -2.44 32.61
CA CYS A 21 15.25 -3.18 31.58
C CYS A 21 15.89 -2.85 30.23
N ALA A 22 16.98 -3.54 29.90
CA ALA A 22 17.31 -3.75 28.50
C ALA A 22 16.05 -4.36 27.86
N PRO A 23 15.50 -3.76 26.78
CA PRO A 23 14.44 -4.43 26.05
C PRO A 23 15.02 -5.76 25.60
N ALA A 24 14.39 -6.86 26.04
CA ALA A 24 14.73 -8.18 25.54
C ALA A 24 14.59 -8.10 24.01
N GLY A 25 15.64 -8.48 23.29
CA GLY A 25 15.71 -8.28 21.84
C GLY A 25 14.66 -9.12 21.14
N LEU A 26 13.46 -8.56 20.97
CA LEU A 26 12.50 -9.00 19.99
C LEU A 26 13.22 -8.92 18.64
N GLN A 27 13.61 -10.08 18.12
CA GLN A 27 14.11 -10.17 16.77
C GLN A 27 12.93 -9.82 15.86
N SER A 28 12.92 -8.60 15.33
CA SER A 28 11.92 -8.17 14.37
C SER A 28 12.16 -8.92 13.06
N ASN A 29 11.66 -10.15 13.02
CA ASN A 29 11.47 -10.92 11.79
C ASN A 29 10.28 -10.36 10.99
N GLY A 30 9.46 -9.48 11.60
CA GLY A 30 8.50 -8.64 10.91
C GLY A 30 9.18 -7.55 10.11
N LYS A 31 8.64 -7.31 8.91
CA LYS A 31 9.17 -6.38 7.89
C LYS A 31 8.88 -4.91 8.24
N ASP A 32 9.71 -3.97 7.82
CA ASP A 32 9.62 -2.52 8.15
C ASP A 32 8.27 -1.89 7.75
N PRO A 33 7.49 -1.22 8.63
CA PRO A 33 6.15 -0.73 8.32
C PRO A 33 6.04 0.18 7.08
N VAL A 34 4.87 0.16 6.43
CA VAL A 34 4.57 0.93 5.21
C VAL A 34 3.44 1.94 5.43
N ALA A 35 3.72 3.22 5.23
CA ALA A 35 2.70 4.27 5.25
C ALA A 35 2.10 4.47 3.85
N ILE A 36 0.78 4.34 3.75
CA ILE A 36 -0.01 4.52 2.51
C ILE A 36 -0.64 5.91 2.57
N GLY A 37 -0.26 6.82 1.67
CA GLY A 37 -0.87 8.15 1.57
C GLY A 37 -2.16 8.12 0.76
N VAL A 38 -3.21 8.71 1.32
CA VAL A 38 -4.54 8.89 0.70
C VAL A 38 -5.04 10.31 0.89
N ASP A 39 -5.81 10.83 -0.05
CA ASP A 39 -6.66 11.99 0.22
C ASP A 39 -7.81 11.52 1.13
N ALA A 40 -8.07 12.26 2.21
CA ALA A 40 -9.08 11.89 3.21
C ALA A 40 -10.48 12.41 2.88
N ASP A 41 -10.59 13.35 1.94
CA ASP A 41 -11.86 13.87 1.42
C ASP A 41 -12.30 13.14 0.13
N ASP A 42 -11.55 12.13 -0.34
CA ASP A 42 -11.86 11.28 -1.50
C ASP A 42 -12.13 9.81 -1.09
N PRO A 43 -13.40 9.36 -1.10
CA PRO A 43 -13.77 7.97 -0.80
C PRO A 43 -13.13 6.92 -1.73
N GLU A 44 -12.81 7.26 -2.98
CA GLU A 44 -12.12 6.34 -3.90
C GLU A 44 -10.69 6.09 -3.41
N GLN A 45 -9.99 7.14 -2.96
CA GLN A 45 -8.64 7.03 -2.39
C GLN A 45 -8.63 6.29 -1.06
N LEU A 46 -9.62 6.52 -0.19
CA LEU A 46 -9.78 5.77 1.07
C LEU A 46 -9.95 4.26 0.82
N VAL A 47 -10.86 3.88 -0.09
CA VAL A 47 -11.10 2.48 -0.49
C VAL A 47 -9.85 1.87 -1.12
N LEU A 48 -9.22 2.54 -2.09
CA LEU A 48 -8.03 2.04 -2.76
C LEU A 48 -6.83 1.88 -1.80
N GLY A 49 -6.62 2.84 -0.90
CA GLY A 49 -5.57 2.78 0.10
C GLY A 49 -5.75 1.62 1.07
N GLU A 50 -6.97 1.41 1.58
CA GLU A 50 -7.24 0.29 2.50
C GLU A 50 -7.25 -1.08 1.78
N ILE A 51 -7.58 -1.15 0.49
CA ILE A 51 -7.40 -2.38 -0.30
C ILE A 51 -5.92 -2.81 -0.29
N TYR A 52 -5.00 -1.91 -0.63
CA TYR A 52 -3.57 -2.24 -0.60
C TYR A 52 -3.06 -2.45 0.84
N SER A 53 -3.61 -1.76 1.82
CA SER A 53 -3.32 -1.95 3.24
C SER A 53 -3.59 -3.39 3.70
N ARG A 54 -4.82 -3.91 3.51
CA ARG A 54 -5.18 -5.29 3.91
C ARG A 54 -4.41 -6.35 3.12
N VAL A 55 -4.18 -6.12 1.83
CA VAL A 55 -3.37 -7.02 0.97
C VAL A 55 -1.93 -7.13 1.45
N LEU A 56 -1.34 -6.05 1.94
CA LEU A 56 0.00 -6.06 2.52
C LEU A 56 0.00 -6.65 3.94
N GLN A 57 -0.98 -6.34 4.78
CA GLN A 57 -1.13 -6.95 6.11
C GLN A 57 -1.19 -8.49 6.03
N GLN A 58 -1.91 -9.04 5.06
CA GLN A 58 -1.97 -10.49 4.79
C GLN A 58 -0.58 -11.13 4.53
N LEU A 59 0.41 -10.35 4.07
CA LEU A 59 1.79 -10.79 3.85
C LEU A 59 2.73 -10.56 5.05
N GLY A 60 2.16 -10.32 6.24
CA GLY A 60 2.90 -10.03 7.46
C GLY A 60 3.58 -8.65 7.47
N ARG A 61 3.08 -7.71 6.65
CA ARG A 61 3.62 -6.35 6.52
C ARG A 61 2.71 -5.35 7.24
N PRO A 62 3.17 -4.71 8.34
CA PRO A 62 2.40 -3.65 8.99
C PRO A 62 2.18 -2.46 8.05
N THR A 63 0.96 -1.94 8.00
CA THR A 63 0.60 -0.76 7.20
C THR A 63 -0.12 0.30 8.02
N SER A 64 -0.17 1.53 7.51
CA SER A 64 -1.06 2.58 7.99
C SER A 64 -1.55 3.48 6.86
N VAL A 65 -2.87 3.49 6.61
CA VAL A 65 -3.52 4.46 5.73
C VAL A 65 -3.50 5.84 6.39
N THR A 66 -2.98 6.84 5.69
CA THR A 66 -2.58 8.13 6.26
C THR A 66 -3.11 9.29 5.41
N ALA A 67 -3.97 10.12 6.00
CA ALA A 67 -4.46 11.35 5.40
C ALA A 67 -3.29 12.25 4.98
N THR A 68 -3.21 12.57 3.69
CA THR A 68 -2.07 13.24 3.05
C THR A 68 -2.55 14.39 2.18
N ASP A 69 -1.90 15.56 2.26
CA ASP A 69 -2.25 16.74 1.47
C ASP A 69 -1.71 16.63 0.03
N PHE A 70 -2.54 16.14 -0.88
CA PHE A 70 -2.26 16.10 -2.32
C PHE A 70 -2.52 17.45 -3.04
N SER A 71 -2.99 18.49 -2.35
CA SER A 71 -3.10 19.84 -2.93
C SER A 71 -1.75 20.58 -2.98
N ALA A 72 -0.76 20.11 -2.21
CA ALA A 72 0.56 20.71 -2.09
C ALA A 72 1.51 20.46 -3.28
N GLY A 73 1.20 19.51 -4.18
CA GLY A 73 2.03 19.18 -5.34
C GLY A 73 1.58 17.92 -6.08
N ASP A 74 2.33 17.54 -7.11
CA ASP A 74 2.12 16.30 -7.88
C ASP A 74 2.35 15.03 -7.04
N THR A 75 1.78 13.92 -7.51
CA THR A 75 1.82 12.60 -6.82
C THR A 75 3.24 12.16 -6.47
N LEU A 76 4.20 12.37 -7.37
CA LEU A 76 5.60 11.97 -7.18
C LEU A 76 6.33 12.85 -6.18
N ARG A 77 6.00 14.15 -6.14
CA ARG A 77 6.49 15.07 -5.13
C ARG A 77 5.97 14.70 -3.74
N VAL A 78 4.69 14.38 -3.61
CA VAL A 78 4.09 13.97 -2.33
C VAL A 78 4.78 12.70 -1.79
N LEU A 79 4.94 11.66 -2.64
CA LEU A 79 5.66 10.41 -2.32
C LEU A 79 7.16 10.61 -1.96
N LYS A 80 7.73 11.78 -2.25
CA LYS A 80 9.15 12.11 -2.00
C LYS A 80 9.35 13.06 -0.81
N GLU A 81 8.40 13.94 -0.53
CA GLU A 81 8.53 15.02 0.46
C GLU A 81 7.70 14.80 1.74
N THR A 82 6.80 13.81 1.75
CA THR A 82 6.01 13.40 2.93
C THR A 82 6.49 12.03 3.48
N PRO A 83 6.20 11.67 4.75
CA PRO A 83 6.62 10.40 5.33
C PRO A 83 5.66 9.25 4.95
N ILE A 84 5.60 8.95 3.65
CA ILE A 84 4.82 7.84 3.08
C ILE A 84 5.68 7.01 2.12
N ASP A 85 5.39 5.73 2.00
CA ASP A 85 6.15 4.78 1.17
C ASP A 85 5.40 4.37 -0.12
N PHE A 86 4.09 4.62 -0.14
CA PHE A 86 3.13 4.11 -1.11
C PHE A 86 1.98 5.11 -1.31
N VAL A 87 1.53 5.30 -2.55
CA VAL A 87 0.33 6.07 -2.93
C VAL A 87 -0.40 5.37 -4.07
N VAL A 88 -1.68 5.68 -4.26
CA VAL A 88 -2.46 5.21 -5.42
C VAL A 88 -2.74 6.40 -6.35
N THR A 89 -2.59 6.19 -7.65
CA THR A 89 -2.94 7.20 -8.67
C THR A 89 -3.42 6.51 -9.94
N CYS A 90 -3.63 7.27 -11.00
CA CYS A 90 -4.09 6.76 -12.28
C CYS A 90 -3.12 7.14 -13.41
N THR A 91 -3.00 6.28 -14.42
CA THR A 91 -2.03 6.44 -15.52
C THR A 91 -2.14 7.79 -16.22
N GLY A 92 -3.35 8.19 -16.61
CA GLY A 92 -3.61 9.49 -17.24
C GLY A 92 -3.22 10.68 -16.36
N LYS A 93 -3.66 10.71 -15.10
CA LYS A 93 -3.33 11.74 -14.09
C LYS A 93 -1.81 11.86 -13.91
N LEU A 94 -1.10 10.74 -13.81
CA LEU A 94 0.35 10.74 -13.65
C LEU A 94 1.05 11.35 -14.88
N VAL A 95 0.62 11.05 -16.11
CA VAL A 95 1.16 11.67 -17.33
C VAL A 95 0.80 13.16 -17.40
N GLU A 96 -0.42 13.54 -17.02
CA GLU A 96 -0.87 14.94 -16.95
C GLU A 96 -0.08 15.78 -15.92
N GLU A 97 0.35 15.17 -14.80
CA GLU A 97 1.21 15.79 -13.79
C GLU A 97 2.68 15.88 -14.22
N THR A 98 3.22 14.87 -14.90
CA THR A 98 4.68 14.71 -15.12
C THR A 98 5.17 15.10 -16.52
N ASP A 99 4.38 14.85 -17.58
CA ASP A 99 4.64 15.33 -18.94
C ASP A 99 3.34 15.87 -19.60
N PRO A 100 3.00 17.14 -19.33
CA PRO A 100 1.88 17.82 -19.98
C PRO A 100 1.98 17.90 -21.52
N ALA A 101 3.16 17.67 -22.12
CA ALA A 101 3.32 17.64 -23.57
C ALA A 101 2.92 16.27 -24.15
N ALA A 102 3.36 15.17 -23.52
CA ALA A 102 2.90 13.82 -23.83
C ALA A 102 1.39 13.68 -23.57
N ALA A 103 0.89 14.16 -22.43
CA ALA A 103 -0.54 14.15 -22.10
C ALA A 103 -1.39 14.84 -23.18
N LYS A 104 -0.92 15.98 -23.71
CA LYS A 104 -1.60 16.71 -24.78
C LYS A 104 -1.57 15.99 -26.13
N ALA A 105 -0.51 15.25 -26.45
CA ALA A 105 -0.40 14.46 -27.68
C ALA A 105 -1.33 13.23 -27.61
N LEU A 106 -1.18 12.43 -26.55
CA LEU A 106 -1.98 11.23 -26.29
C LEU A 106 -3.48 11.57 -26.13
N GLY A 107 -3.80 12.71 -25.52
CA GLY A 107 -5.15 13.25 -25.42
C GLY A 107 -5.71 13.80 -26.74
N GLY A 108 -4.91 13.85 -27.81
CA GLY A 108 -5.36 14.00 -29.20
C GLY A 108 -5.68 12.65 -29.85
N GLU A 109 -4.81 11.66 -29.65
CA GLU A 109 -4.94 10.30 -30.21
C GLU A 109 -6.13 9.54 -29.60
N ALA A 110 -6.34 9.63 -28.29
CA ALA A 110 -7.50 9.07 -27.60
C ALA A 110 -8.84 9.56 -28.18
N LYS A 111 -8.90 10.84 -28.59
CA LYS A 111 -10.10 11.43 -29.22
C LYS A 111 -10.37 10.91 -30.64
N THR A 112 -9.41 10.23 -31.26
CA THR A 112 -9.62 9.52 -32.54
C THR A 112 -10.03 8.06 -32.36
N GLY A 113 -10.15 7.58 -31.12
CA GLY A 113 -10.58 6.21 -30.81
C GLY A 113 -9.51 5.16 -31.12
N ALA A 114 -8.23 5.49 -30.92
CA ALA A 114 -7.14 4.54 -31.11
C ALA A 114 -7.26 3.33 -30.16
N GLU A 115 -6.95 2.14 -30.67
CA GLU A 115 -6.86 0.91 -29.86
C GLU A 115 -5.54 0.92 -29.05
N GLY A 116 -5.54 0.25 -27.89
CA GLY A 116 -4.34 0.15 -27.04
C GLY A 116 -3.99 1.38 -26.19
N MET A 117 -4.85 2.41 -26.14
CA MET A 117 -4.55 3.67 -25.41
C MET A 117 -4.21 3.49 -23.92
N SER A 118 -4.76 2.48 -23.22
CA SER A 118 -4.38 2.21 -21.82
C SER A 118 -2.92 1.79 -21.70
N ASP A 119 -2.44 0.91 -22.58
CA ASP A 119 -1.05 0.46 -22.60
C ASP A 119 -0.13 1.63 -22.98
N THR A 120 -0.49 2.40 -24.02
CA THR A 120 0.27 3.58 -24.47
C THR A 120 0.41 4.65 -23.38
N VAL A 121 -0.65 4.91 -22.61
CA VAL A 121 -0.62 5.88 -21.50
C VAL A 121 0.09 5.30 -20.28
N TYR A 122 0.01 3.99 -20.02
CA TYR A 122 0.82 3.33 -18.99
C TYR A 122 2.32 3.38 -19.31
N ASP A 123 2.73 3.10 -20.55
CA ASP A 123 4.12 3.21 -20.99
C ASP A 123 4.66 4.64 -20.81
N ALA A 124 3.86 5.65 -21.16
CA ALA A 124 4.20 7.06 -20.91
C ALA A 124 4.30 7.39 -19.41
N ALA A 125 3.38 6.86 -18.59
CA ALA A 125 3.35 7.04 -17.14
C ALA A 125 4.60 6.42 -16.48
N VAL A 126 4.99 5.21 -16.89
CA VAL A 126 6.20 4.51 -16.41
C VAL A 126 7.47 5.21 -16.89
N ALA A 127 7.51 5.71 -18.14
CA ALA A 127 8.67 6.42 -18.68
C ALA A 127 8.97 7.75 -17.95
N ALA A 128 7.96 8.34 -17.29
CA ALA A 128 8.12 9.55 -16.47
C ALA A 128 8.57 9.29 -15.02
N LEU A 129 8.59 8.03 -14.56
CA LEU A 129 8.95 7.71 -13.18
C LEU A 129 10.46 7.95 -12.91
N PRO A 130 10.82 8.62 -11.79
CA PRO A 130 12.19 8.61 -11.28
C PRO A 130 12.63 7.18 -10.98
N GLY A 131 13.87 6.81 -11.29
CA GLY A 131 14.38 5.44 -11.09
C GLY A 131 14.44 4.92 -9.64
N SER A 132 13.98 5.70 -8.66
CA SER A 132 13.74 5.29 -7.27
C SER A 132 12.28 4.94 -6.97
N VAL A 133 11.35 5.21 -7.90
CA VAL A 133 9.90 4.94 -7.82
C VAL A 133 9.55 3.87 -8.84
N ARG A 134 8.53 3.05 -8.57
CA ARG A 134 8.00 2.05 -9.49
C ARG A 134 6.50 1.83 -9.29
N THR A 135 5.92 1.05 -10.19
CA THR A 135 4.56 0.53 -10.18
C THR A 135 4.55 -0.99 -10.40
N VAL A 136 3.35 -1.57 -10.45
CA VAL A 136 3.00 -2.88 -11.05
C VAL A 136 2.16 -2.66 -12.32
N ASP A 137 1.69 -3.74 -12.98
CA ASP A 137 0.84 -3.66 -14.18
C ASP A 137 -0.45 -2.87 -13.88
N PRO A 138 -1.03 -2.11 -14.84
CA PRO A 138 -2.20 -1.30 -14.59
C PRO A 138 -3.47 -2.13 -14.38
N SER A 139 -4.37 -1.65 -13.55
CA SER A 139 -5.69 -2.26 -13.38
C SER A 139 -6.55 -2.10 -14.64
N PRO A 140 -7.55 -2.99 -14.88
CA PRO A 140 -8.58 -2.75 -15.88
C PRO A 140 -9.64 -1.74 -15.40
N ALA A 141 -9.61 -1.34 -14.13
CA ALA A 141 -10.44 -0.27 -13.59
C ALA A 141 -10.09 1.10 -14.20
N GLN A 142 -11.00 2.05 -14.06
CA GLN A 142 -10.77 3.49 -14.25
C GLN A 142 -11.09 4.18 -12.92
N GLY A 143 -10.34 5.21 -12.55
CA GLY A 143 -10.55 5.96 -11.30
C GLY A 143 -10.09 7.42 -11.38
N CYS A 144 -9.69 7.96 -10.24
CA CYS A 144 -9.19 9.32 -10.04
C CYS A 144 -10.11 10.40 -10.65
N GLY A 145 -11.42 10.22 -10.53
CA GLY A 145 -12.45 11.15 -11.01
C GLY A 145 -12.61 11.25 -12.54
N GLY A 146 -11.86 10.48 -13.34
CA GLY A 146 -12.11 10.28 -14.78
C GLY A 146 -12.07 11.53 -15.69
N ALA A 147 -11.60 12.68 -15.21
CA ALA A 147 -11.82 13.99 -15.85
C ALA A 147 -10.94 14.31 -17.08
N GLY A 148 -9.95 13.45 -17.38
CA GLY A 148 -8.99 13.63 -18.46
C GLY A 148 -9.45 13.12 -19.83
N ALA A 149 -8.62 13.35 -20.86
CA ALA A 149 -8.81 12.72 -22.18
C ALA A 149 -8.06 11.38 -22.32
N LEU A 150 -7.30 10.99 -21.28
CA LEU A 150 -6.50 9.78 -21.21
C LEU A 150 -7.23 8.72 -20.37
N PRO A 151 -7.06 7.41 -20.66
CA PRO A 151 -7.45 6.36 -19.72
C PRO A 151 -6.82 6.57 -18.34
N GLN A 152 -7.63 6.37 -17.30
CA GLN A 152 -7.26 6.58 -15.89
C GLN A 152 -7.14 5.23 -15.18
N ASN A 153 -6.29 4.34 -15.70
CA ASN A 153 -6.09 3.02 -15.13
C ASN A 153 -5.39 3.15 -13.78
N VAL A 154 -5.97 2.57 -12.72
CA VAL A 154 -5.45 2.66 -11.35
C VAL A 154 -4.12 1.91 -11.25
N ILE A 155 -3.12 2.57 -10.66
CA ILE A 155 -1.75 2.09 -10.43
C ILE A 155 -1.24 2.49 -9.03
N PRO A 156 -0.59 1.57 -8.29
CA PRO A 156 0.12 1.93 -7.05
C PRO A 156 1.55 2.42 -7.36
N LEU A 157 1.94 3.57 -6.81
CA LEU A 157 3.31 4.08 -6.87
C LEU A 157 4.00 3.93 -5.51
N PHE A 158 5.24 3.44 -5.53
CA PHE A 158 6.01 3.23 -4.32
C PHE A 158 7.52 3.21 -4.57
N SER A 159 8.30 3.35 -3.50
CA SER A 159 9.77 3.28 -3.56
C SER A 159 10.26 1.90 -3.99
N ALA A 160 11.19 1.87 -4.95
CA ALA A 160 11.58 0.66 -5.69
C ALA A 160 12.29 -0.42 -4.84
N SER A 161 12.71 -0.08 -3.63
CA SER A 161 13.41 -0.98 -2.69
C SER A 161 12.58 -1.42 -1.48
N VAL A 162 11.31 -1.00 -1.35
CA VAL A 162 10.49 -1.26 -0.14
C VAL A 162 9.90 -2.66 -0.08
N PHE A 163 9.59 -3.25 -1.25
CA PHE A 163 8.81 -4.50 -1.35
C PHE A 163 9.61 -5.68 -1.91
N ASP A 164 9.40 -6.84 -1.31
CA ASP A 164 9.93 -8.12 -1.78
C ASP A 164 9.19 -8.67 -3.02
N ARG A 165 9.71 -9.73 -3.64
CA ARG A 165 9.12 -10.29 -4.88
C ARG A 165 7.71 -10.86 -4.68
N GLY A 166 7.41 -11.43 -3.52
CA GLY A 166 6.07 -11.93 -3.18
C GLY A 166 5.08 -10.77 -3.02
N GLU A 167 5.50 -9.71 -2.33
CA GLU A 167 4.73 -8.46 -2.19
C GLU A 167 4.44 -7.83 -3.56
N ILE A 168 5.45 -7.68 -4.42
CA ILE A 168 5.26 -7.19 -5.80
C ILE A 168 4.29 -8.07 -6.60
N ASN A 169 4.42 -9.39 -6.51
CA ASN A 169 3.51 -10.31 -7.21
C ASN A 169 2.05 -10.16 -6.72
N ARG A 170 1.84 -9.99 -5.41
CA ARG A 170 0.52 -9.88 -4.79
C ARG A 170 -0.13 -8.50 -5.02
N LEU A 171 0.68 -7.43 -4.99
CA LEU A 171 0.26 -6.10 -5.46
C LEU A 171 -0.20 -6.19 -6.92
N ASN A 172 0.60 -6.78 -7.80
CA ASN A 172 0.22 -6.95 -9.21
C ASN A 172 -1.05 -7.79 -9.41
N PHE A 173 -1.25 -8.82 -8.57
CA PHE A 173 -2.48 -9.61 -8.57
C PHE A 173 -3.69 -8.76 -8.20
N ILE A 174 -3.66 -8.02 -7.08
CA ILE A 174 -4.83 -7.26 -6.62
C ILE A 174 -5.16 -6.13 -7.60
N THR A 175 -4.15 -5.41 -8.09
CA THR A 175 -4.35 -4.35 -9.10
C THR A 175 -5.06 -4.89 -10.35
N ARG A 176 -4.75 -6.11 -10.78
CA ARG A 176 -5.34 -6.72 -11.98
C ARG A 176 -6.76 -7.28 -11.82
N VAL A 177 -7.27 -7.45 -10.59
CA VAL A 177 -8.68 -7.87 -10.34
C VAL A 177 -9.60 -6.70 -9.95
N MET A 178 -9.04 -5.51 -9.70
CA MET A 178 -9.82 -4.28 -9.52
C MET A 178 -10.68 -3.95 -10.75
N SER A 179 -11.94 -3.58 -10.54
CA SER A 179 -12.83 -3.08 -11.61
C SER A 179 -13.45 -1.74 -11.24
N THR A 180 -13.73 -0.90 -12.24
CA THR A 180 -14.36 0.42 -12.07
C THR A 180 -15.66 0.34 -11.27
N LYS A 181 -16.47 -0.70 -11.55
CA LYS A 181 -17.76 -0.90 -10.89
C LYS A 181 -17.58 -1.20 -9.39
N ALA A 182 -16.72 -2.17 -9.05
CA ALA A 182 -16.51 -2.55 -7.65
C ALA A 182 -15.90 -1.41 -6.83
N ILE A 183 -14.90 -0.70 -7.36
CA ILE A 183 -14.31 0.47 -6.69
C ILE A 183 -15.35 1.57 -6.50
N GLY A 184 -16.16 1.87 -7.53
CA GLY A 184 -17.23 2.86 -7.45
C GLY A 184 -18.30 2.52 -6.42
N GLU A 185 -18.80 1.28 -6.40
CA GLU A 185 -19.81 0.83 -5.43
C GLU A 185 -19.28 0.90 -3.99
N MET A 186 -18.05 0.44 -3.73
CA MET A 186 -17.43 0.55 -2.40
C MET A 186 -17.16 2.02 -2.00
N ALA A 187 -16.80 2.89 -2.94
CA ALA A 187 -16.60 4.31 -2.68
C ALA A 187 -17.93 5.05 -2.40
N GLU A 188 -19.01 4.69 -3.09
CA GLU A 188 -20.37 5.19 -2.82
C GLU A 188 -20.86 4.74 -1.44
N GLU A 189 -20.67 3.47 -1.06
CA GLU A 189 -21.05 2.97 0.28
C GLU A 189 -20.26 3.66 1.41
N VAL A 190 -18.95 3.87 1.26
CA VAL A 190 -18.13 4.63 2.21
C VAL A 190 -18.53 6.11 2.28
N ALA A 191 -18.91 6.73 1.15
CA ALA A 191 -19.39 8.11 1.11
C ALA A 191 -20.73 8.31 1.83
N ASP A 192 -21.64 7.34 1.73
CA ASP A 192 -22.91 7.31 2.48
C ASP A 192 -22.73 6.90 3.96
N GLY A 193 -21.51 6.55 4.38
CA GLY A 193 -21.13 6.31 5.78
C GLY A 193 -21.18 4.85 6.23
N ALA A 194 -21.02 3.89 5.31
CA ALA A 194 -20.77 2.50 5.67
C ALA A 194 -19.41 2.31 6.39
N ASP A 195 -19.25 1.21 7.12
CA ASP A 195 -17.96 0.85 7.71
C ASP A 195 -17.00 0.30 6.63
N MET A 196 -15.76 0.77 6.63
CA MET A 196 -14.75 0.39 5.63
C MET A 196 -14.40 -1.11 5.67
N GLU A 197 -14.37 -1.72 6.86
CA GLU A 197 -14.03 -3.15 7.00
C GLU A 197 -15.14 -4.04 6.45
N ASP A 198 -16.39 -3.73 6.81
CA ASP A 198 -17.58 -4.43 6.28
C ASP A 198 -17.75 -4.23 4.76
N THR A 199 -17.49 -3.01 4.25
CA THR A 199 -17.56 -2.70 2.80
C THR A 199 -16.55 -3.54 2.01
N LEU A 200 -15.31 -3.65 2.49
CA LEU A 200 -14.26 -4.42 1.81
C LEU A 200 -14.41 -5.94 1.96
N ALA A 201 -15.04 -6.43 3.04
CA ALA A 201 -15.03 -7.85 3.41
C ALA A 201 -15.52 -8.80 2.30
N ALA A 202 -16.64 -8.48 1.65
CA ALA A 202 -17.20 -9.33 0.59
C ALA A 202 -16.28 -9.37 -0.65
N TRP A 203 -15.80 -8.20 -1.09
CA TRP A 203 -14.93 -8.08 -2.27
C TRP A 203 -13.55 -8.74 -2.04
N MET A 204 -12.99 -8.58 -0.84
CA MET A 204 -11.74 -9.22 -0.45
C MET A 204 -11.82 -10.75 -0.44
N MET A 205 -12.92 -11.33 0.02
CA MET A 205 -13.12 -12.77 -0.02
C MET A 205 -13.28 -13.30 -1.46
N GLU A 206 -14.07 -12.62 -2.28
CA GLU A 206 -14.35 -13.04 -3.66
C GLU A 206 -13.13 -12.89 -4.59
N TYR A 207 -12.45 -11.72 -4.56
CA TYR A 207 -11.41 -11.36 -5.54
C TYR A 207 -9.98 -11.46 -5.00
N ALA A 208 -9.76 -11.23 -3.71
CA ALA A 208 -8.43 -11.34 -3.11
C ALA A 208 -8.17 -12.70 -2.44
N HIS A 209 -9.22 -13.42 -2.05
CA HIS A 209 -9.17 -14.55 -1.10
C HIS A 209 -8.51 -14.14 0.23
N ILE A 210 -8.92 -12.99 0.77
CA ILE A 210 -8.54 -12.49 2.09
C ILE A 210 -9.81 -12.42 2.94
N ASP A 211 -9.84 -13.17 4.04
CA ASP A 211 -10.82 -12.95 5.10
C ASP A 211 -10.36 -11.76 5.95
N VAL A 212 -11.10 -10.66 5.86
CA VAL A 212 -10.75 -9.39 6.51
C VAL A 212 -10.99 -9.46 8.02
N TYR A 213 -11.84 -10.38 8.48
CA TYR A 213 -12.14 -10.62 9.89
C TYR A 213 -11.24 -11.70 10.54
N ALA A 214 -10.39 -12.37 9.75
CA ALA A 214 -9.46 -13.38 10.26
C ALA A 214 -8.29 -12.72 11.03
N ASN A 215 -8.22 -12.98 12.33
CA ASN A 215 -7.13 -12.53 13.20
C ASN A 215 -5.79 -13.28 12.99
N GLU A 216 -5.72 -14.18 12.00
CA GLU A 216 -4.57 -15.03 11.72
C GLU A 216 -4.20 -14.94 10.24
N LEU A 217 -2.90 -14.77 9.95
CA LEU A 217 -2.41 -14.63 8.58
C LEU A 217 -2.58 -15.96 7.84
N ALA A 218 -3.39 -15.96 6.77
CA ALA A 218 -3.58 -17.15 5.94
C ALA A 218 -2.23 -17.63 5.37
N ASP A 219 -1.84 -18.86 5.70
CA ASP A 219 -0.58 -19.46 5.26
C ASP A 219 -0.59 -19.63 3.73
N PRO A 220 0.35 -19.02 2.98
CA PRO A 220 0.38 -19.10 1.53
C PRO A 220 0.60 -20.52 0.98
N ASP A 221 1.09 -21.47 1.79
CA ASP A 221 1.35 -22.85 1.36
C ASP A 221 0.13 -23.79 1.57
N GLU A 222 -0.91 -23.43 2.34
CA GLU A 222 -2.10 -24.30 2.52
C GLU A 222 -2.95 -24.48 1.24
N GLY A 223 -2.72 -23.67 0.20
CA GLY A 223 -3.29 -23.88 -1.14
C GLY A 223 -2.62 -25.00 -1.95
N ALA A 224 -1.42 -25.46 -1.56
CA ALA A 224 -0.63 -26.43 -2.31
C ALA A 224 -1.03 -27.88 -2.00
N ALA A 225 -2.22 -28.28 -2.46
CA ALA A 225 -2.79 -29.61 -2.23
C ALA A 225 -1.79 -30.75 -2.52
N ALA A 226 -1.63 -31.67 -1.55
CA ALA A 226 -0.63 -32.74 -1.58
C ALA A 226 -0.85 -33.76 -2.71
N GLY A 227 -0.24 -33.49 -3.87
CA GLY A 227 -0.35 -34.28 -5.09
C GLY A 227 0.51 -35.55 -5.11
N ASP A 228 -0.04 -36.63 -4.57
CA ASP A 228 0.26 -38.04 -4.91
C ASP A 228 1.74 -38.47 -4.89
N SER A 229 2.27 -38.75 -3.69
CA SER A 229 3.50 -39.51 -3.51
C SER A 229 3.27 -41.00 -3.78
N ALA A 230 3.11 -41.37 -5.05
CA ALA A 230 2.81 -42.73 -5.47
C ALA A 230 3.96 -43.72 -5.16
N ASP A 231 3.67 -44.69 -4.29
CA ASP A 231 4.58 -45.80 -3.95
C ASP A 231 4.95 -46.63 -5.19
N SER A 232 6.24 -46.96 -5.33
CA SER A 232 6.75 -47.90 -6.35
C SER A 232 7.56 -49.05 -5.74
N ALA A 233 7.08 -49.57 -4.60
CA ALA A 233 7.65 -50.67 -3.84
C ALA A 233 7.46 -52.06 -4.50
N GLY A 234 8.03 -52.25 -5.69
CA GLY A 234 8.57 -53.54 -6.19
C GLY A 234 7.62 -54.66 -6.61
N ALA A 235 7.67 -55.04 -7.89
CA ALA A 235 7.17 -56.33 -8.38
C ALA A 235 8.05 -56.92 -9.50
N ARG A 236 8.91 -57.88 -9.10
CA ARG A 236 9.54 -58.98 -9.87
C ARG A 236 9.90 -58.75 -11.35
#